data_AF-A0A8J3ZMN8-F1
#
_entry.id   AF-A0A8J3ZMN8-F1
#
_cell.length_a   1.000
_cell.length_b   1.000
_cell.length_c   1.000
_cell.angle_alpha   90.00
_cell.angle_beta   90.00
_cell.angle_gamma   90.00
#
_symmetry.space_group_name_H-M   'P 1'
#
loop_
_entity.id
_entity.type
_entity.pdbx_description
1 polymer ?
#
loop_
_entity_poly.entity_id
_entity_poly.type
_entity_poly.pdbx_seq_one_letter_code
_entity_poly.pdbx_strand_id
1 'polypeptide(L)'
;MSRSAATRVRPALPPTVHAEAGAGLSIDAAQLTPAALATFKHAAAMANPKFYELQRLRKSTWDTPRFIRGYDLTLDDHLILPRGLRHTITTIVEQAGSRLAVTVLDCCMRIFSSAVTPTA
;
A
#
# COMPACT_ATOMS: atom_id res chain seq x y z
N MET A 1 25.55 13.16 -12.82
CA MET A 1 24.40 13.92 -13.35
C MET A 1 23.64 14.54 -12.18
N SER A 2 23.72 15.86 -12.03
CA SER A 2 23.05 16.59 -10.93
C SER A 2 21.55 16.71 -11.21
N ARG A 3 20.68 16.34 -10.27
CA ARG A 3 19.23 16.56 -10.38
C ARG A 3 18.94 18.05 -10.15
N SER A 4 18.09 18.66 -10.96
CA SER A 4 17.68 20.08 -10.82
C SER A 4 17.12 20.41 -9.43
N ALA A 5 17.46 21.59 -8.90
CA ALA A 5 17.06 22.07 -7.58
C ALA A 5 15.55 22.28 -7.41
N ALA A 6 14.78 22.38 -8.50
CA ALA A 6 13.33 22.56 -8.49
C ALA A 6 12.55 21.36 -7.91
N THR A 7 13.14 20.16 -7.88
CA THR A 7 12.52 18.93 -7.33
C THR A 7 13.00 18.62 -5.90
N ARG A 8 13.44 19.62 -5.15
CA ARG A 8 14.05 19.41 -3.82
C ARG A 8 13.01 19.22 -2.70
N VAL A 9 11.79 19.72 -2.87
CA VAL A 9 10.74 19.57 -1.85
C VAL A 9 10.20 18.15 -1.89
N ARG A 10 10.79 17.29 -1.05
CA ARG A 10 10.24 15.98 -0.69
C ARG A 10 9.79 16.10 0.75
N PRO A 11 8.48 16.23 1.02
CA PRO A 11 7.99 16.18 2.38
C PRO A 11 8.46 14.88 3.01
N ALA A 12 9.05 14.97 4.20
CA ALA A 12 9.50 13.80 4.94
C ALA A 12 8.26 12.98 5.33
N LEU A 13 8.37 11.66 5.22
CA LEU A 13 7.39 10.77 5.83
C LEU A 13 7.46 10.94 7.37
N PRO A 14 6.36 10.76 8.10
CA PRO A 14 6.45 10.61 9.55
C PRO A 14 7.42 9.50 9.94
N PRO A 15 8.06 9.60 11.13
CA PRO A 15 9.05 8.63 11.58
C PRO A 15 8.49 7.21 11.72
N THR A 16 7.19 7.10 12.04
CA THR A 16 6.48 5.83 12.12
C THR A 16 5.20 5.91 11.29
N VAL A 17 5.01 4.96 10.39
CA VAL A 17 3.76 4.77 9.65
C VAL A 17 3.02 3.59 10.27
N HIS A 18 1.78 3.80 10.69
CA HIS A 18 0.96 2.75 11.29
C HIS A 18 0.21 2.00 10.20
N ALA A 19 0.24 0.68 10.29
CA ALA A 19 -0.52 -0.20 9.40
C ALA A 19 -1.19 -1.30 10.21
N GLU A 20 -2.40 -1.67 9.80
CA GLU A 20 -3.17 -2.74 10.42
C GLU A 20 -3.27 -3.92 9.46
N ALA A 21 -2.83 -5.10 9.89
CA ALA A 21 -2.89 -6.31 9.09
C ALA A 21 -4.08 -7.17 9.54
N GLY A 22 -5.15 -7.19 8.73
CA GLY A 22 -6.32 -8.05 8.89
C GLY A 22 -6.56 -8.88 7.63
N ALA A 23 -7.74 -8.73 6.98
CA ALA A 23 -8.00 -9.30 5.66
C ALA A 23 -7.13 -8.67 4.56
N GLY A 24 -6.82 -7.39 4.71
CA GLY A 24 -5.82 -6.64 3.94
C GLY A 24 -4.86 -5.90 4.88
N LEU A 25 -3.89 -5.21 4.30
CA LEU A 25 -3.05 -4.25 4.99
C LEU A 25 -3.71 -2.87 4.87
N SER A 26 -4.28 -2.37 5.96
CA SER A 26 -4.87 -1.03 6.04
C SER A 26 -3.82 -0.03 6.49
N ILE A 27 -3.76 1.13 5.84
CA ILE A 27 -2.89 2.25 6.20
C ILE A 27 -3.73 3.51 6.14
N ASP A 28 -3.65 4.35 7.17
CA ASP A 28 -4.27 5.67 7.15
C ASP A 28 -3.56 6.58 6.12
N ALA A 29 -4.27 7.02 5.09
CA ALA A 29 -3.69 7.86 4.04
C ALA A 29 -3.33 9.26 4.53
N ALA A 30 -3.93 9.75 5.63
CA ALA A 30 -3.58 11.04 6.23
C ALA A 30 -2.16 11.06 6.83
N GLN A 31 -1.64 9.89 7.22
CA GLN A 31 -0.26 9.74 7.69
C GLN A 31 0.75 9.73 6.53
N LEU A 32 0.29 9.56 5.29
CA LEU A 32 1.17 9.42 4.14
C LEU A 32 1.35 10.74 3.41
N THR A 33 2.58 11.00 2.97
CA THR A 33 2.81 12.05 1.99
C THR A 33 2.17 11.65 0.66
N PRO A 34 1.73 12.61 -0.18
CA PRO A 34 1.15 12.29 -1.50
C PRO A 34 2.08 11.43 -2.37
N ALA A 35 3.39 11.61 -2.23
CA ALA A 35 4.40 10.80 -2.92
C ALA A 35 4.38 9.34 -2.45
N ALA A 36 4.31 9.08 -1.14
CA ALA A 36 4.22 7.72 -0.62
C ALA A 36 2.88 7.05 -0.94
N LEU A 37 1.78 7.79 -0.84
CA LEU A 37 0.46 7.31 -1.24
C LEU A 37 0.44 6.88 -2.71
N ALA A 38 1.00 7.69 -3.60
CA ALA A 38 1.15 7.34 -5.02
C ALA A 38 2.04 6.11 -5.23
N THR A 39 3.14 6.01 -4.47
CA THR A 39 4.07 4.88 -4.53
C THR A 39 3.39 3.57 -4.10
N PHE A 40 2.58 3.60 -3.05
CA PHE A 40 1.84 2.42 -2.58
C PHE A 40 0.73 2.01 -3.55
N LYS A 41 -0.01 2.98 -4.09
CA LYS A 41 -1.00 2.73 -5.15
C LYS A 41 -0.36 2.09 -6.39
N HIS A 42 0.83 2.56 -6.76
CA HIS A 42 1.60 1.98 -7.86
C HIS A 42 2.09 0.56 -7.52
N ALA A 43 2.60 0.32 -6.30
CA ALA A 43 3.04 -1.00 -5.88
C ALA A 43 1.89 -2.04 -5.87
N ALA A 44 0.66 -1.57 -5.61
CA ALA A 44 -0.54 -2.39 -5.69
C ALA A 44 -1.16 -2.50 -7.09
N ALA A 45 -0.70 -1.71 -8.06
CA ALA A 45 -1.17 -1.83 -9.43
C ALA A 45 -0.53 -3.05 -10.10
N MET A 46 -1.37 -3.90 -10.70
CA MET A 46 -0.92 -5.07 -11.44
C MET A 46 -1.27 -4.96 -12.92
N ALA A 47 -0.42 -5.50 -13.78
CA ALA A 47 -0.66 -5.55 -15.21
C ALA A 47 -1.86 -6.47 -15.52
N ASN A 48 -2.76 -6.03 -16.37
CA ASN A 48 -3.94 -6.81 -16.75
C ASN A 48 -3.60 -7.81 -17.86
N PRO A 49 -3.52 -9.14 -17.60
CA PRO A 49 -3.20 -10.11 -18.64
C PRO A 49 -4.20 -10.10 -19.80
N LYS A 50 -5.49 -9.87 -19.51
CA LYS A 50 -6.57 -9.80 -20.51
C LYS A 50 -6.33 -8.71 -21.56
N PHE A 51 -5.74 -7.59 -21.17
CA PHE A 51 -5.39 -6.52 -22.11
C PHE A 51 -4.41 -7.02 -23.17
N TYR A 52 -3.35 -7.70 -22.74
CA TYR A 52 -2.32 -8.23 -23.62
C TYR A 52 -2.83 -9.38 -24.49
N GLU A 53 -3.74 -10.20 -23.97
CA GLU A 53 -4.44 -11.22 -24.75
C GLU A 53 -5.27 -10.62 -25.89
N LEU A 54 -6.06 -9.58 -25.60
CA LEU A 54 -6.87 -8.90 -26.62
C LEU A 54 -6.00 -8.21 -27.67
N GLN A 55 -4.88 -7.60 -27.27
CA GLN A 55 -3.91 -7.04 -28.19
C GLN A 55 -3.33 -8.12 -29.13
N ARG A 56 -2.96 -9.29 -28.58
CA ARG A 56 -2.45 -10.42 -29.37
C ARG A 56 -3.47 -10.91 -30.39
N LEU A 57 -4.76 -10.89 -30.04
CA LEU A 57 -5.87 -11.28 -30.90
C LEU A 57 -6.33 -10.17 -31.87
N ARG A 58 -5.68 -9.00 -31.85
CA ARG A 58 -6.08 -7.79 -32.61
C ARG A 58 -7.55 -7.42 -32.37
N LYS A 59 -8.03 -7.61 -31.14
CA LYS A 59 -9.38 -7.21 -30.71
C LYS A 59 -9.34 -5.81 -30.10
N SER A 60 -10.50 -5.14 -30.09
CA SER A 60 -10.63 -3.83 -29.45
C SER A 60 -10.32 -3.92 -27.95
N THR A 61 -9.51 -2.99 -27.45
CA THR A 61 -9.15 -2.86 -26.03
C THR A 61 -9.81 -1.65 -25.37
N TRP A 62 -10.82 -1.04 -26.01
CA TRP A 62 -11.44 0.20 -25.54
C TRP A 62 -11.91 0.12 -24.08
N ASP A 63 -12.55 -0.99 -23.71
CA ASP A 63 -13.11 -1.22 -22.37
C ASP A 63 -12.19 -2.06 -21.46
N THR A 64 -10.96 -2.36 -21.89
CA THR A 64 -10.03 -3.16 -21.10
C THR A 64 -8.86 -2.30 -20.65
N PRO A 65 -8.77 -1.93 -19.36
CA PRO A 65 -7.65 -1.15 -18.86
C PRO A 65 -6.37 -1.99 -18.86
N ARG A 66 -5.23 -1.33 -19.05
CA ARG A 66 -3.91 -1.96 -19.03
C ARG A 66 -3.44 -2.36 -17.63
N PHE A 67 -3.82 -1.60 -16.61
CA PHE A 67 -3.47 -1.86 -15.21
C PHE A 67 -4.74 -1.98 -14.37
N ILE A 68 -4.76 -2.98 -13.48
CA ILE A 68 -5.83 -3.19 -12.51
C ILE A 68 -5.38 -2.55 -11.20
N ARG A 69 -6.30 -1.77 -10.59
CA ARG A 69 -6.11 -1.24 -9.24
C ARG A 69 -6.23 -2.40 -8.25
N GLY A 70 -5.12 -2.80 -7.65
CA GLY A 70 -5.10 -3.79 -6.58
C GLY A 70 -5.18 -3.17 -5.20
N TYR A 71 -5.80 -2.00 -5.05
CA TYR A 71 -5.97 -1.31 -3.77
C TYR A 71 -7.40 -0.76 -3.69
N ASP A 72 -7.85 -0.51 -2.46
CA ASP A 72 -9.10 0.20 -2.19
C ASP A 72 -8.84 1.45 -1.34
N LEU A 73 -9.71 2.44 -1.47
CA LEU A 73 -9.73 3.65 -0.63
C LEU A 73 -11.08 3.71 0.05
N THR A 74 -11.05 3.54 1.37
CA THR A 74 -12.23 3.62 2.23
C THR A 74 -12.69 5.07 2.35
N LEU A 75 -13.96 5.29 2.71
CA LEU A 75 -14.51 6.64 2.96
C LEU A 75 -13.77 7.39 4.08
N ASP A 76 -13.22 6.64 5.04
CA ASP A 76 -12.42 7.15 6.16
C ASP A 76 -10.93 7.36 5.78
N ASP A 77 -10.62 7.50 4.48
CA ASP A 77 -9.26 7.68 3.95
C ASP A 77 -8.26 6.56 4.28
N HIS A 78 -8.74 5.37 4.63
CA HIS A 78 -7.88 4.19 4.76
C HIS A 78 -7.57 3.56 3.40
N LEU A 79 -6.28 3.41 3.10
CA LEU A 79 -5.76 2.68 1.95
C LEU A 79 -5.65 1.19 2.29
N ILE A 80 -6.46 0.36 1.63
CA ILE A 80 -6.44 -1.09 1.80
C ILE A 80 -5.61 -1.74 0.70
N LEU A 81 -4.57 -2.47 1.11
CA LEU A 81 -3.60 -3.13 0.24
C LEU A 81 -3.64 -4.66 0.42
N PRO A 82 -3.34 -5.45 -0.62
CA PRO A 82 -3.16 -6.89 -0.51
C PRO A 82 -2.08 -7.25 0.51
N ARG A 83 -2.34 -8.27 1.33
CA ARG A 83 -1.40 -8.72 2.39
C ARG A 83 0.01 -9.03 1.87
N GLY A 84 0.12 -9.52 0.64
CA GLY A 84 1.40 -9.84 0.00
C GLY A 84 2.33 -8.63 -0.18
N LEU A 85 1.79 -7.40 -0.19
CA LEU A 85 2.58 -6.18 -0.34
C LEU A 85 3.26 -5.71 0.95
N ARG A 86 2.98 -6.34 2.10
CA ARG A 86 3.53 -5.95 3.41
C ARG A 86 5.05 -5.80 3.37
N HIS A 87 5.76 -6.78 2.81
CA HIS A 87 7.22 -6.75 2.75
C HIS A 87 7.72 -5.62 1.84
N THR A 88 7.15 -5.50 0.64
CA THR A 88 7.49 -4.43 -0.31
C THR A 88 7.29 -3.04 0.28
N ILE A 89 6.17 -2.82 0.97
CA ILE A 89 5.87 -1.53 1.61
C ILE A 89 6.85 -1.25 2.75
N THR A 90 7.19 -2.27 3.55
CA THR A 90 8.20 -2.14 4.61
C THR A 90 9.52 -1.65 4.02
N THR A 91 9.99 -2.26 2.94
CA THR A 91 11.22 -1.83 2.25
C THR A 91 11.12 -0.40 1.71
N ILE A 92 9.99 -0.01 1.12
CA ILE A 92 9.80 1.37 0.61
C ILE A 92 9.83 2.39 1.76
N VAL A 93 9.20 2.08 2.89
CA VAL A 93 9.13 2.95 4.07
C VAL A 93 10.51 3.08 4.73
N GLU A 94 11.25 1.98 4.86
CA GLU A 94 12.63 1.98 5.38
C GLU A 94 13.59 2.78 4.50
N GLN A 95 13.47 2.64 3.17
CA GLN A 95 14.24 3.44 2.20
C GLN A 95 13.92 4.94 2.29
N ALA A 96 12.72 5.30 2.75
CA ALA A 96 12.33 6.68 3.00
C ALA A 96 12.82 7.21 4.37
N GLY A 97 13.48 6.37 5.19
CA GLY A 97 13.98 6.73 6.51
C GLY A 97 12.94 6.62 7.64
N SER A 98 11.84 5.92 7.38
CA SER A 98 10.74 5.72 8.33
C SER A 98 10.60 4.26 8.74
N ARG A 99 9.89 4.00 9.82
CA ARG A 99 9.58 2.65 10.29
C ARG A 99 8.11 2.32 10.05
N LEU A 100 7.83 1.11 9.57
CA LEU A 100 6.47 0.59 9.47
C LEU A 100 6.11 -0.15 10.77
N ALA A 101 5.13 0.35 11.50
CA ALA A 101 4.55 -0.32 12.66
C ALA A 101 3.31 -1.08 12.21
N VAL A 102 3.42 -2.42 12.11
CA VAL A 102 2.31 -3.28 11.71
C VAL A 102 1.66 -3.88 12.95
N THR A 103 0.43 -3.47 13.24
CA THR A 103 -0.42 -4.13 14.22
C THR A 103 -1.18 -5.24 13.51
N VAL A 104 -0.99 -6.49 13.92
CA VAL A 104 -1.83 -7.57 13.41
C VAL A 104 -3.16 -7.45 14.13
N LEU A 105 -4.23 -7.22 13.37
CA LEU A 105 -5.57 -7.42 13.88
C LEU A 105 -5.75 -8.93 13.94
N ASP A 106 -5.29 -9.52 15.05
CA ASP A 106 -5.58 -10.90 15.34
C ASP A 106 -7.09 -11.07 15.21
N CYS A 107 -7.50 -11.98 14.33
CA CYS A 107 -8.90 -12.35 14.10
C CYS A 107 -9.50 -13.08 15.33
N CYS A 108 -8.94 -12.85 16.52
CA CYS A 108 -9.26 -13.51 17.78
C CYS A 108 -10.34 -12.75 18.56
N MET A 109 -11.39 -12.28 17.86
CA MET A 109 -12.63 -11.88 18.53
C MET A 109 -13.83 -12.62 17.93
N ARG A 110 -13.69 -13.94 17.81
CA ARG A 110 -14.84 -14.85 17.96
C ARG A 110 -14.53 -16.23 18.55
N ILE A 111 -13.28 -16.61 18.78
CA ILE A 111 -12.94 -17.84 19.49
C ILE A 111 -11.75 -17.55 20.40
N PHE A 112 -11.95 -17.69 21.72
CA PHE A 112 -10.95 -17.58 22.79
C PHE A 112 -10.48 -16.18 23.24
N SER A 113 -11.29 -15.64 24.16
CA SER A 113 -10.80 -14.99 25.38
C SER A 113 -9.59 -15.71 25.97
N SER A 114 -8.42 -15.07 26.00
CA SER A 114 -7.71 -14.72 27.26
C SER A 114 -6.32 -14.14 26.97
N ALA A 115 -6.12 -12.92 27.48
CA ALA A 115 -4.89 -12.37 28.05
C ALA A 115 -3.52 -12.78 27.45
N VAL A 116 -2.79 -11.81 26.90
CA VAL A 116 -1.36 -11.61 27.21
C VAL A 116 -1.02 -10.13 27.04
N THR A 117 -0.80 -9.44 28.16
CA THR A 117 0.09 -8.27 28.26
C THR A 117 1.54 -8.76 28.25
N PRO A 118 2.53 -7.92 27.87
CA PRO A 118 3.36 -7.43 28.96
C PRO A 118 3.84 -5.98 28.84
N THR A 119 3.92 -5.41 30.03
CA THR A 119 4.69 -4.24 30.45
C THR A 119 6.12 -4.66 30.80
N ALA A 120 7.04 -3.69 30.66
CA ALA A 120 8.41 -3.58 31.17
C ALA A 120 9.54 -4.27 30.39
#